data_AF-A0A938NM36-F1
#
_entry.id   AF-A0A938NM36-F1
#
_cell.length_a   1.000
_cell.length_b   1.000
_cell.length_c   1.000
_cell.angle_alpha   90.00
_cell.angle_beta   90.00
_cell.angle_gamma   90.00
#
_symmetry.space_group_name_H-M   'P 1'
#
loop_
_entity.id
_entity.type
_entity.pdbx_description
1 polymer ?
#
loop_
_entity_poly.entity_id
_entity_poly.type
_entity_poly.pdbx_seq_one_letter_code
_entity_poly.pdbx_strand_id
1 'polypeptide(L)'
;MPISLNKEVKMNGMKQFVGLLAVTIMTMAGCGHHGMGSYGHGDRGYAAEKGTQEMSALVDQTVQDQEKAKQVKAIVGDIVAEVKETYRQNRQYHSKLYELNGNYEATPEEFTKILDEMSNSRMRSASKILGLRFKMKELLTAQEWRSLSDGMNNLRSRYGHSGESTAGAKEGQ
;
A
#
# COMPACT_ATOMS: atom_id res chain seq x y z
N MET A 1 29.32 -64.20 18.91
CA MET A 1 29.31 -63.48 17.61
C MET A 1 28.26 -64.16 16.72
N PRO A 2 27.49 -63.47 15.85
CA PRO A 2 27.72 -62.14 15.24
C PRO A 2 26.62 -61.09 15.56
N ILE A 3 27.03 -59.83 15.74
CA ILE A 3 26.86 -58.66 14.85
C ILE A 3 25.54 -57.91 15.07
N SER A 4 25.58 -56.97 16.03
CA SER A 4 24.69 -55.82 16.13
C SER A 4 25.08 -54.78 15.07
N LEU A 5 24.33 -54.71 13.97
CA LEU A 5 24.36 -53.57 13.06
C LEU A 5 22.91 -53.26 12.64
N ASN A 6 22.21 -52.39 13.37
CA ASN A 6 21.09 -51.60 12.80
C ASN A 6 20.38 -50.61 13.76
N LYS A 7 21.11 -49.91 14.64
CA LYS A 7 20.52 -48.78 15.39
C LYS A 7 21.12 -47.42 15.05
N GLU A 8 22.41 -47.34 14.73
CA GLU A 8 23.06 -46.05 14.48
C GLU A 8 22.73 -45.43 13.11
N VAL A 9 22.63 -46.24 12.05
CA VAL A 9 22.32 -45.74 10.70
C VAL A 9 20.92 -45.12 10.62
N LYS A 10 19.94 -45.72 11.31
CA LYS A 10 18.54 -45.27 11.31
C LYS A 10 18.37 -43.93 12.05
N MET A 11 19.14 -43.73 13.12
CA MET A 11 19.06 -42.51 13.95
C MET A 11 19.74 -41.31 13.28
N ASN A 12 20.84 -41.52 12.54
CA ASN A 12 21.50 -40.45 11.78
C ASN A 12 20.72 -40.07 10.51
N GLY A 13 20.10 -41.03 9.82
CA GLY A 13 19.21 -40.73 8.69
C GLY A 13 17.96 -39.94 9.09
N MET A 14 17.37 -40.24 10.26
CA MET A 14 16.22 -39.52 10.79
C MET A 14 16.59 -38.10 11.26
N LYS A 15 17.76 -37.92 11.89
CA LYS A 15 18.27 -36.59 12.27
C LYS A 15 18.62 -35.73 11.05
N GLN A 16 19.15 -36.33 9.98
CA GLN A 16 19.42 -35.63 8.73
C GLN A 16 18.14 -35.29 7.96
N PHE A 17 17.13 -36.16 7.95
CA PHE A 17 15.82 -35.86 7.35
C PHE A 17 15.07 -34.74 8.09
N VAL A 18 15.08 -34.75 9.43
CA VAL A 18 14.46 -33.69 10.25
C VAL A 18 15.19 -32.36 10.11
N GLY A 19 16.53 -32.39 10.03
CA GLY A 19 17.33 -31.19 9.77
C GLY A 19 17.06 -30.58 8.39
N LEU A 20 16.93 -31.40 7.35
CA LEU A 20 16.62 -30.94 5.99
C LEU A 20 15.19 -30.38 5.90
N LEU A 21 14.22 -31.00 6.59
CA LEU A 21 12.83 -30.53 6.63
C LEU A 21 12.71 -29.18 7.38
N ALA A 22 13.45 -28.99 8.47
CA ALA A 22 13.45 -27.74 9.24
C ALA A 22 14.04 -26.55 8.46
N VAL A 23 15.09 -26.79 7.67
CA VAL A 23 15.69 -25.76 6.79
C VAL A 23 14.75 -25.38 5.64
N THR A 24 13.96 -26.33 5.14
CA THR A 24 12.98 -26.08 4.05
C THR A 24 11.75 -25.29 4.54
N ILE A 25 11.38 -25.40 5.82
CA ILE A 25 10.26 -24.65 6.40
C ILE A 25 10.66 -23.19 6.71
N MET A 26 11.93 -22.92 7.05
CA MET A 26 12.41 -21.55 7.32
C MET A 26 12.52 -20.65 6.08
N THR A 27 12.63 -21.21 4.87
CA THR A 27 12.73 -20.39 3.64
C THR A 27 11.38 -19.92 3.10
N MET A 28 10.26 -20.42 3.64
CA MET A 28 8.90 -19.92 3.31
C MET A 28 8.39 -18.84 4.27
N ALA A 29 9.19 -18.42 5.27
CA ALA A 29 8.88 -17.28 6.14
C ALA A 29 9.41 -15.94 5.60
N GLY A 30 9.78 -15.88 4.31
CA GLY A 30 10.17 -14.65 3.63
C GLY A 30 8.98 -13.96 2.98
N CYS A 31 8.78 -12.67 3.32
CA CYS A 31 7.82 -11.72 2.75
C CYS A 31 6.41 -11.68 3.38
N GLY A 32 6.33 -11.73 4.71
CA GLY A 32 5.12 -11.40 5.47
C GLY A 32 5.14 -10.05 6.21
N HIS A 33 5.94 -9.06 5.79
CA HIS A 33 5.87 -7.70 6.34
C HIS A 33 4.98 -6.80 5.46
N HIS A 34 3.73 -7.21 5.24
CA HIS A 34 2.68 -6.25 4.87
C HIS A 34 1.94 -5.96 6.17
N GLY A 35 2.20 -4.78 6.74
CA GLY A 35 1.67 -4.33 8.01
C GLY A 35 0.18 -4.63 8.15
N MET A 36 -0.10 -5.69 8.90
CA MET A 36 -1.43 -6.01 9.36
C MET A 36 -1.73 -5.04 10.50
N GLY A 37 -2.65 -4.11 10.27
CA GLY A 37 -3.22 -3.27 11.32
C GLY A 37 -2.51 -1.93 11.55
N SER A 38 -2.88 -0.94 10.75
CA SER A 38 -3.18 0.36 11.35
C SER A 38 -4.60 0.74 10.97
N TYR A 39 -5.54 0.25 11.77
CA TYR A 39 -6.85 0.88 12.00
C TYR A 39 -6.68 2.08 12.96
N GLY A 40 -5.59 2.84 12.82
CA GLY A 40 -5.40 4.12 13.48
C GLY A 40 -6.33 5.15 12.86
N HIS A 41 -7.53 5.26 13.42
CA HIS A 41 -8.61 6.11 12.89
C HIS A 41 -8.35 7.62 13.08
N GLY A 42 -7.30 8.01 13.82
CA GLY A 42 -6.96 9.41 14.15
C GLY A 42 -5.87 10.06 13.29
N ASP A 43 -4.81 9.31 12.91
CA ASP A 43 -3.62 9.91 12.27
C ASP A 43 -3.79 10.13 10.75
N ARG A 44 -4.54 9.25 10.07
CA ARG A 44 -4.72 9.35 8.61
C ARG A 44 -5.55 10.56 8.16
N GLY A 45 -6.52 11.01 8.97
CA GLY A 45 -7.31 12.20 8.65
C GLY A 45 -6.44 13.46 8.65
N TYR A 46 -5.63 13.59 9.71
CA TYR A 46 -4.63 14.66 9.86
C TYR A 46 -3.57 14.61 8.76
N ALA A 47 -2.99 13.43 8.48
CA ALA A 47 -2.02 13.25 7.40
C ALA A 47 -2.60 13.58 6.01
N ALA A 48 -3.87 13.24 5.75
CA ALA A 48 -4.54 13.58 4.50
C ALA A 48 -4.83 15.08 4.36
N GLU A 49 -5.24 15.75 5.44
CA GLU A 49 -5.48 17.19 5.46
C GLU A 49 -4.17 17.97 5.31
N LYS A 50 -3.15 17.61 6.08
CA LYS A 50 -1.80 18.18 5.97
C LYS A 50 -1.20 17.95 4.59
N GLY A 51 -1.32 16.73 4.04
CA GLY A 51 -0.88 16.42 2.68
C GLY A 51 -1.58 17.27 1.62
N THR A 52 -2.87 17.60 1.82
CA THR A 52 -3.63 18.48 0.93
C THR A 52 -3.15 19.93 1.02
N GLN A 53 -2.89 20.43 2.23
CA GLN A 53 -2.35 21.78 2.45
C GLN A 53 -0.95 21.92 1.85
N GLU A 54 -0.06 20.95 2.08
CA GLU A 54 1.29 20.92 1.51
C GLU A 54 1.24 20.85 -0.04
N MET A 55 0.25 20.15 -0.60
CA MET A 55 0.05 20.13 -2.04
C MET A 55 -0.40 21.48 -2.60
N SER A 56 -1.32 22.16 -1.90
CA SER A 56 -1.74 23.51 -2.29
C SER A 56 -0.58 24.49 -2.26
N ALA A 57 0.26 24.45 -1.23
CA ALA A 57 1.45 25.29 -1.12
C ALA A 57 2.46 24.99 -2.23
N LEU A 58 2.65 23.71 -2.57
CA LEU A 58 3.53 23.31 -3.69
C LEU A 58 3.02 23.88 -5.03
N VAL A 59 1.70 23.92 -5.26
CA VAL A 59 1.13 24.55 -6.46
C VAL A 59 1.43 26.04 -6.48
N ASP A 60 1.25 26.75 -5.36
CA ASP A 60 1.55 28.20 -5.28
C ASP A 60 3.02 28.51 -5.53
N GLN A 61 3.92 27.63 -5.09
CA GLN A 61 5.36 27.79 -5.31
C GLN A 61 5.79 27.48 -6.75
N THR A 62 5.02 26.65 -7.46
CA THR A 62 5.43 26.11 -8.77
C THR A 62 4.77 26.85 -9.92
N VAL A 63 3.49 27.21 -9.80
CA VAL A 63 2.68 27.75 -10.89
C VAL A 63 2.65 29.27 -10.80
N GLN A 64 3.25 29.95 -11.76
CA GLN A 64 3.44 31.41 -11.69
C GLN A 64 2.15 32.18 -11.96
N ASP A 65 1.35 31.68 -12.90
CA ASP A 65 0.06 32.25 -13.26
C ASP A 65 -1.00 31.88 -12.21
N GLN A 66 -1.60 32.89 -11.62
CA GLN A 66 -2.56 32.73 -10.51
C GLN A 66 -3.86 32.04 -10.94
N GLU A 67 -4.32 32.24 -12.17
CA GLU A 67 -5.53 31.57 -12.68
C GLU A 67 -5.25 30.10 -13.01
N LYS A 68 -4.08 29.79 -13.57
CA LYS A 68 -3.63 28.39 -13.71
C LYS A 68 -3.48 27.72 -12.35
N ALA A 69 -2.89 28.40 -11.36
CA ALA A 69 -2.70 27.86 -10.02
C ALA A 69 -4.03 27.48 -9.36
N LYS A 70 -5.07 28.33 -9.49
CA LYS A 70 -6.44 28.01 -9.03
C LYS A 70 -7.00 26.75 -9.69
N GLN A 71 -6.87 26.63 -11.01
CA GLN A 71 -7.35 25.46 -11.75
C GLN A 71 -6.61 24.17 -11.34
N VAL A 72 -5.29 24.24 -11.19
CA VAL A 72 -4.47 23.11 -10.75
C VAL A 72 -4.82 22.70 -9.32
N LYS A 73 -5.04 23.64 -8.41
CA LYS A 73 -5.51 23.35 -7.04
C LYS A 73 -6.87 22.65 -7.03
N ALA A 74 -7.80 23.06 -7.89
CA ALA A 74 -9.08 22.39 -8.03
C ALA A 74 -8.90 20.93 -8.46
N ILE A 75 -8.03 20.68 -9.46
CA ILE A 75 -7.73 19.32 -9.92
C ILE A 75 -7.05 18.49 -8.81
N VAL A 76 -6.14 19.09 -8.04
CA VAL A 76 -5.55 18.44 -6.85
C VAL A 76 -6.64 18.05 -5.84
N GLY A 77 -7.60 18.94 -5.59
CA GLY A 77 -8.76 18.67 -4.75
C GLY A 77 -9.56 17.45 -5.23
N ASP A 78 -9.82 17.36 -6.54
CA ASP A 78 -10.50 16.21 -7.15
C ASP A 78 -9.72 14.90 -6.98
N ILE A 79 -8.38 14.94 -7.11
CA ILE A 79 -7.52 13.78 -6.86
C ILE A 79 -7.62 13.34 -5.39
N VAL A 80 -7.55 14.28 -4.45
CA VAL A 80 -7.66 13.97 -3.02
C VAL A 80 -9.03 13.36 -2.69
N ALA A 81 -10.11 13.91 -3.25
CA ALA A 81 -11.45 13.38 -3.07
C ALA A 81 -11.57 11.94 -3.59
N GLU A 82 -11.03 11.67 -4.78
CA GLU A 82 -11.01 10.34 -5.38
C GLU A 82 -10.20 9.33 -4.54
N VAL A 83 -9.04 9.74 -3.99
CA VAL A 83 -8.24 8.91 -3.09
C VAL A 83 -9.01 8.57 -1.81
N LYS A 84 -9.66 9.57 -1.18
CA LYS A 84 -10.49 9.36 0.02
C LYS A 84 -11.62 8.38 -0.25
N GLU A 85 -12.29 8.51 -1.39
CA GLU A 85 -13.38 7.63 -1.79
C GLU A 85 -12.89 6.19 -2.02
N THR A 86 -11.74 6.02 -2.69
CA THR A 86 -11.13 4.69 -2.90
C THR A 86 -10.78 4.01 -1.58
N TYR A 87 -10.26 4.76 -0.58
CA TYR A 87 -10.05 4.20 0.76
C TYR A 87 -11.35 3.74 1.42
N ARG A 88 -12.42 4.54 1.31
CA ARG A 88 -13.75 4.21 1.85
C ARG A 88 -14.28 2.93 1.20
N GLN A 89 -14.25 2.85 -0.12
CA GLN A 89 -14.71 1.67 -0.87
C GLN A 89 -13.87 0.44 -0.56
N ASN A 90 -12.54 0.56 -0.50
CA ASN A 90 -11.67 -0.57 -0.16
C ASN A 90 -11.98 -1.13 1.24
N ARG A 91 -12.25 -0.28 2.23
CA ARG A 91 -12.73 -0.74 3.55
C ARG A 91 -14.07 -1.49 3.46
N GLN A 92 -15.00 -1.04 2.63
CA GLN A 92 -16.27 -1.73 2.44
C GLN A 92 -16.10 -3.10 1.79
N TYR A 93 -15.24 -3.23 0.77
CA TYR A 93 -14.95 -4.53 0.17
C TYR A 93 -14.29 -5.49 1.17
N HIS A 94 -13.34 -5.01 2.00
CA HIS A 94 -12.78 -5.82 3.07
C HIS A 94 -13.85 -6.26 4.09
N SER A 95 -14.75 -5.36 4.49
CA SER A 95 -15.87 -5.71 5.38
C SER A 95 -16.75 -6.81 4.80
N LYS A 96 -17.09 -6.74 3.51
CA LYS A 96 -17.87 -7.78 2.82
C LYS A 96 -17.14 -9.12 2.79
N LEU A 97 -15.82 -9.12 2.55
CA LEU A 97 -15.01 -10.34 2.59
C LEU A 97 -14.96 -10.94 3.99
N TYR A 98 -14.86 -10.11 5.04
CA TYR A 98 -14.91 -10.58 6.42
C TYR A 98 -16.25 -11.22 6.78
N GLU A 99 -17.36 -10.59 6.38
CA GLU A 99 -18.71 -11.12 6.57
C GLU A 99 -18.88 -12.46 5.84
N LEU A 100 -18.47 -12.52 4.57
CA LEU A 100 -18.58 -13.73 3.76
C LEU A 100 -17.73 -14.88 4.31
N ASN A 101 -16.54 -14.59 4.84
CA ASN A 101 -15.69 -15.58 5.50
C ASN A 101 -16.30 -16.18 6.78
N GLY A 102 -17.26 -15.50 7.40
CA GLY A 102 -18.01 -16.03 8.54
C GLY A 102 -19.19 -16.92 8.15
N ASN A 103 -19.54 -16.99 6.86
CA ASN A 103 -20.66 -17.77 6.36
C ASN A 103 -20.19 -19.12 5.78
N TYR A 104 -20.54 -20.22 6.44
CA TYR A 104 -20.19 -21.58 6.00
C TYR A 104 -20.91 -22.03 4.72
N GLU A 105 -21.97 -21.34 4.33
CA GLU A 105 -22.70 -21.59 3.08
C GLU A 105 -22.17 -20.74 1.91
N ALA A 106 -21.22 -19.83 2.17
CA ALA A 106 -20.67 -18.96 1.14
C ALA A 106 -19.99 -19.77 0.03
N THR A 107 -20.28 -19.41 -1.23
CA THR A 107 -19.69 -20.09 -2.38
C THR A 107 -18.43 -19.38 -2.89
N PRO A 108 -17.51 -20.09 -3.56
CA PRO A 108 -16.32 -19.47 -4.18
C PRO A 108 -16.66 -18.31 -5.14
N GLU A 109 -17.80 -18.38 -5.82
CA GLU A 109 -18.27 -17.36 -6.75
C GLU A 109 -18.60 -16.05 -6.04
N GLU A 110 -19.12 -16.09 -4.81
CA GLU A 110 -19.41 -14.90 -4.02
C GLU A 110 -18.13 -14.17 -3.59
N PHE A 111 -17.08 -14.90 -3.24
CA PHE A 111 -15.76 -14.33 -2.96
C PHE A 111 -15.17 -13.68 -4.22
N THR A 112 -15.19 -14.42 -5.32
CA THR A 112 -14.64 -13.96 -6.61
C THR A 112 -15.33 -12.70 -7.08
N LYS A 113 -16.66 -12.62 -6.96
CA LYS A 113 -17.43 -11.41 -7.29
C LYS A 113 -16.96 -10.18 -6.52
N ILE A 114 -16.74 -10.29 -5.21
CA ILE A 114 -16.27 -9.16 -4.39
C ILE A 114 -14.85 -8.74 -4.81
N LEU A 115 -13.97 -9.70 -5.12
CA LEU A 115 -12.61 -9.42 -5.58
C LEU A 115 -12.59 -8.74 -6.95
N ASP A 116 -13.46 -9.17 -7.88
CA ASP A 116 -13.61 -8.56 -9.20
C ASP A 116 -14.16 -7.14 -9.10
N GLU A 117 -15.17 -6.91 -8.26
CA GLU A 117 -15.70 -5.57 -8.01
C GLU A 117 -14.62 -4.64 -7.41
N MET A 118 -13.82 -5.15 -6.47
CA MET A 118 -12.71 -4.41 -5.87
C MET A 118 -11.64 -4.07 -6.93
N SER A 119 -11.26 -5.02 -7.78
CA SER A 119 -10.30 -4.83 -8.87
C SER A 119 -10.77 -3.78 -9.87
N ASN A 120 -12.01 -3.90 -10.33
CA ASN A 120 -12.65 -2.96 -11.25
C ASN A 120 -12.74 -1.55 -10.66
N SER A 121 -13.03 -1.42 -9.35
CA SER A 121 -13.04 -0.11 -8.69
C SER A 121 -11.63 0.51 -8.67
N ARG A 122 -10.59 -0.27 -8.32
CA ARG A 122 -9.20 0.20 -8.34
C ARG A 122 -8.79 0.70 -9.72
N MET A 123 -9.12 -0.04 -10.78
CA MET A 123 -8.84 0.37 -12.15
C MET A 123 -9.54 1.68 -12.50
N ARG A 124 -10.83 1.81 -12.19
CA ARG A 124 -11.62 3.02 -12.46
C ARG A 124 -11.02 4.26 -11.78
N SER A 125 -10.66 4.12 -10.51
CA SER A 125 -10.06 5.20 -9.73
C SER A 125 -8.68 5.60 -10.28
N ALA A 126 -7.84 4.61 -10.59
CA ALA A 126 -6.53 4.87 -11.20
C ALA A 126 -6.64 5.60 -12.54
N SER A 127 -7.56 5.19 -13.41
CA SER A 127 -7.83 5.87 -14.67
C SER A 127 -8.29 7.31 -14.47
N LYS A 128 -9.16 7.57 -13.48
CA LYS A 128 -9.63 8.93 -13.17
C LYS A 128 -8.49 9.82 -12.66
N ILE A 129 -7.67 9.34 -11.72
CA ILE A 129 -6.51 10.09 -11.20
C ILE A 129 -5.51 10.37 -12.32
N LEU A 130 -5.26 9.39 -13.21
CA LEU A 130 -4.37 9.58 -14.35
C LEU A 130 -4.90 10.64 -15.31
N GLY A 131 -6.20 10.62 -15.62
CA GLY A 131 -6.85 11.66 -16.44
C GLY A 131 -6.73 13.06 -15.83
N LEU A 132 -6.90 13.19 -14.52
CA LEU A 132 -6.70 14.44 -13.79
C LEU A 132 -5.24 14.93 -13.87
N ARG A 133 -4.26 14.02 -13.78
CA ARG A 133 -2.84 14.36 -13.98
C ARG A 133 -2.55 14.86 -15.39
N PHE A 134 -3.18 14.28 -16.42
CA PHE A 134 -3.04 14.80 -17.78
C PHE A 134 -3.64 16.20 -17.93
N LYS A 135 -4.81 16.47 -17.35
CA LYS A 135 -5.39 17.83 -17.34
C LYS A 135 -4.46 18.85 -16.67
N MET A 136 -3.83 18.50 -15.53
CA MET A 136 -2.82 19.39 -14.92
C MET A 136 -1.63 19.62 -15.84
N LYS A 137 -1.12 18.58 -16.50
CA LYS A 137 0.00 18.68 -17.43
C LYS A 137 -0.31 19.60 -18.61
N GLU A 138 -1.54 19.58 -19.13
CA GLU A 138 -1.98 20.43 -20.24
C GLU A 138 -2.06 21.92 -19.86
N LEU A 139 -2.37 22.24 -18.60
CA LEU A 139 -2.41 23.61 -18.10
C LEU A 139 -1.01 24.21 -17.90
N LEU A 140 -0.02 23.37 -17.61
CA LEU A 140 1.28 23.80 -17.12
C LEU A 140 2.34 23.81 -18.22
N THR A 141 3.33 24.69 -18.06
CA THR A 141 4.56 24.58 -18.86
C THR A 141 5.29 23.28 -18.50
N ALA A 142 6.19 22.83 -19.39
CA ALA A 142 6.99 21.63 -19.14
C ALA A 142 7.79 21.72 -17.82
N GLN A 143 8.31 22.92 -17.51
CA GLN A 143 9.07 23.15 -16.28
C GLN A 143 8.16 23.13 -15.04
N GLU A 144 7.02 23.84 -15.08
CA GLU A 144 6.03 23.83 -13.98
C GLU A 144 5.54 22.40 -13.72
N TRP A 145 5.22 21.64 -14.78
CA TRP A 145 4.78 20.25 -14.66
C TRP A 145 5.86 19.37 -14.03
N ARG A 146 7.11 19.50 -14.48
CA ARG A 146 8.23 18.72 -13.94
C ARG A 146 8.38 18.98 -12.43
N SER A 147 8.53 20.25 -12.05
CA SER A 147 8.68 20.66 -10.65
C SER A 147 7.50 20.22 -9.79
N LEU A 148 6.27 20.39 -10.27
CA LEU A 148 5.07 19.97 -9.53
C LEU A 148 5.01 18.44 -9.39
N SER A 149 5.34 17.69 -10.45
CA SER A 149 5.31 16.24 -10.45
C SER A 149 6.35 15.61 -9.50
N ASP A 150 7.56 16.19 -9.46
CA ASP A 150 8.61 15.76 -8.55
C ASP A 150 8.22 16.07 -7.09
N GLY A 151 7.69 17.27 -6.82
CA GLY A 151 7.18 17.63 -5.50
C GLY A 151 6.01 16.74 -5.04
N MET A 152 5.07 16.44 -5.95
CA MET A 152 3.97 15.50 -5.69
C MET A 152 4.47 14.11 -5.29
N ASN A 153 5.49 13.60 -5.97
CA ASN A 153 6.07 12.28 -5.69
C ASN A 153 6.77 12.26 -4.32
N ASN A 154 7.47 13.33 -3.97
CA ASN A 154 8.13 13.47 -2.66
C ASN A 154 7.10 13.53 -1.52
N LEU A 155 6.04 14.33 -1.68
CA LEU A 155 4.93 14.39 -0.71
C LEU A 155 4.26 13.02 -0.55
N ARG A 156 3.99 12.32 -1.67
CA ARG A 156 3.43 10.95 -1.63
C ARG A 156 4.33 10.00 -0.85
N SER A 157 5.65 10.05 -1.04
CA SER A 157 6.59 9.19 -0.33
C SER A 157 6.53 9.41 1.19
N ARG A 158 6.53 10.69 1.61
CA ARG A 158 6.48 11.08 3.04
C ARG A 158 5.26 10.52 3.76
N TYR A 159 4.08 10.57 3.13
CA TYR A 159 2.82 10.13 3.74
C TYR A 159 2.41 8.70 3.35
N GLY A 160 3.04 8.11 2.33
CA GLY A 160 2.84 6.72 1.91
C GLY A 160 3.56 5.71 2.80
N HIS A 161 4.61 6.15 3.50
CA HIS A 161 5.28 5.40 4.56
C HIS A 161 4.75 5.84 5.93
N SER A 162 3.46 5.61 6.22
CA SER A 162 2.99 5.59 7.61
C SER A 162 3.44 4.27 8.26
N GLY A 163 4.72 4.21 8.53
CA GLY A 163 5.43 3.27 9.36
C GLY A 163 6.67 4.03 9.80
N GLU A 164 6.51 4.81 10.87
CA GLU A 164 7.62 5.46 11.57
C GLU A 164 8.74 4.43 11.77
N SER A 165 9.81 4.56 10.99
CA SER A 165 11.07 3.86 11.23
C SER A 165 12.19 4.87 11.34
N THR A 166 12.03 5.89 12.20
CA THR A 166 13.16 6.73 12.64
C THR A 166 12.88 7.36 14.00
N ALA A 167 13.18 6.65 15.09
CA ALA A 167 13.78 7.21 16.31
C ALA A 167 14.25 6.07 17.23
N GLY A 168 15.56 5.87 17.35
CA GLY A 168 16.15 5.05 18.41
C GLY A 168 16.88 3.77 18.00
N ALA A 169 17.88 3.85 17.14
CA ALA A 169 18.99 2.87 17.12
C ALA A 169 20.24 3.48 16.47
N LYS A 170 20.65 4.66 16.94
CA LYS A 170 22.02 5.16 16.77
C LYS A 170 22.47 5.81 18.07
N GLU A 171 22.89 4.95 18.98
CA GLU A 171 23.78 5.14 20.13
C GLU A 171 23.98 3.69 20.61
N GLY A 172 25.14 3.04 20.53
CA GLY A 172 26.45 3.54 20.87
C GLY A 172 26.87 2.88 22.19
N GLN A 173 27.20 1.58 22.17
CA GLN A 173 28.23 0.89 22.95
C GLN A 173 28.17 -0.62 22.71
#